data_AF-A0A7G9YTW7-F1
#
_entry.id   AF-A0A7G9YTW7-F1
#
_cell.length_a   1.000
_cell.length_b   1.000
_cell.length_c   1.000
_cell.angle_alpha   90.00
_cell.angle_beta   90.00
_cell.angle_gamma   90.00
#
_symmetry.space_group_name_H-M   'P 1'
#
loop_
_entity.id
_entity.type
_entity.pdbx_description
1 polymer ?
#
loop_
_entity_poly.entity_id
_entity_poly.type
_entity_poly.pdbx_seq_one_letter_code
_entity_poly.pdbx_strand_id
1 'polypeptide(L)'
;MGLEIVNDVRTDYVCDLVKNGKREDGRGFREYRDISVERDVIKRAEGSARVKIGDTEVLVGVKVELGTPFPDTPDKGVIITNAELVPLASPKFESGPPNENSIQLARVVDRGIRGSETIDLDKLCIEKGEKVWMVFIDIHVLDDNGNLADAAALGAIASLLNLRIPNERYGLTGENTLPMRDTPVAVTTVEIEGNILVDPSFDEGNAAASSVTVISNADGTLSGMQKSGSGGLKEAQIAEMVEIGIEKAGEIRGKYL
;
A
#
# COMPACT_ATOMS: atom_id res chain seq x y z
N MET A 1 -21.73 2.72 -22.16
CA MET A 1 -23.16 3.09 -22.09
C MET A 1 -23.92 2.43 -20.94
N GLY A 2 -24.03 1.09 -20.85
CA GLY A 2 -24.77 0.44 -19.74
C GLY A 2 -24.11 0.57 -18.35
N LEU A 3 -22.79 0.33 -18.27
CA LEU A 3 -22.01 0.45 -17.03
C LEU A 3 -21.89 1.89 -16.52
N GLU A 4 -21.81 2.88 -17.42
CA GLU A 4 -21.71 4.30 -17.05
C GLU A 4 -22.97 4.78 -16.34
N ILE A 5 -24.15 4.47 -16.87
CA ILE A 5 -25.43 4.88 -16.24
C ILE A 5 -25.59 4.27 -14.85
N VAL A 6 -25.17 3.01 -14.66
CA VAL A 6 -25.23 2.35 -13.34
C VAL A 6 -24.27 3.02 -12.36
N ASN A 7 -23.07 3.39 -12.81
CA ASN A 7 -22.10 4.09 -11.99
C ASN A 7 -22.57 5.49 -11.59
N ASP A 8 -23.26 6.21 -12.47
CA ASP A 8 -23.81 7.53 -12.14
C ASP A 8 -24.88 7.43 -11.04
N VAL A 9 -25.83 6.50 -11.17
CA VAL A 9 -26.86 6.28 -10.14
C VAL A 9 -26.25 5.82 -8.81
N ARG A 10 -25.22 4.97 -8.86
CA ARG A 10 -24.47 4.53 -7.67
C ARG A 10 -23.76 5.70 -7.00
N THR A 11 -23.13 6.56 -7.79
CA THR A 11 -22.45 7.76 -7.31
C THR A 11 -23.41 8.69 -6.60
N ASP A 12 -24.56 9.01 -7.21
CA ASP A 12 -25.59 9.85 -6.60
C ASP A 12 -26.08 9.26 -5.27
N TYR A 13 -26.32 7.94 -5.24
CA TYR A 13 -26.74 7.24 -4.03
C TYR A 13 -25.71 7.34 -2.90
N VAL A 14 -24.43 7.14 -3.20
CA VAL A 14 -23.34 7.27 -2.22
C VAL A 14 -23.24 8.71 -1.70
N CYS A 15 -23.26 9.69 -2.60
CA CYS A 15 -23.24 11.11 -2.23
C CYS A 15 -24.40 11.48 -1.31
N ASP A 16 -25.61 10.99 -1.59
CA ASP A 16 -26.78 11.23 -0.75
C ASP A 16 -26.69 10.56 0.63
N LEU A 17 -26.13 9.35 0.71
CA LEU A 17 -25.87 8.71 2.01
C LEU A 17 -24.88 9.51 2.85
N VAL A 18 -23.77 9.94 2.23
CA VAL A 18 -22.72 10.70 2.92
C VAL A 18 -23.24 12.05 3.38
N LYS A 19 -24.04 12.76 2.56
CA LYS A 19 -24.74 14.00 2.97
C LYS A 19 -25.59 13.81 4.22
N ASN A 20 -26.18 12.62 4.38
CA ASN A 20 -27.03 12.28 5.52
C ASN A 20 -26.26 11.64 6.69
N GLY A 21 -24.91 11.69 6.68
CA GLY A 21 -24.09 11.18 7.78
C GLY A 21 -24.00 9.66 7.84
N LYS A 22 -24.19 8.96 6.71
CA LYS A 22 -24.25 7.49 6.65
C LYS A 22 -23.33 6.92 5.57
N ARG A 23 -22.94 5.66 5.75
CA ARG A 23 -22.27 4.83 4.73
C ARG A 23 -23.16 3.63 4.42
N GLU A 24 -22.98 3.02 3.25
CA GLU A 24 -23.79 1.88 2.80
C GLU A 24 -23.68 0.67 3.74
N ASP A 25 -22.48 0.45 4.30
CA ASP A 25 -22.17 -0.64 5.23
C ASP A 25 -22.43 -0.29 6.71
N GLY A 26 -22.90 0.93 7.00
CA GLY A 26 -23.21 1.39 8.34
C GLY A 26 -22.01 1.82 9.20
N ARG A 27 -20.78 1.82 8.64
CA ARG A 27 -19.58 2.29 9.35
C ARG A 27 -19.63 3.79 9.64
N GLY A 28 -18.90 4.21 10.67
CA GLY A 28 -18.54 5.62 10.86
C GLY A 28 -17.61 6.13 9.74
N PHE A 29 -17.55 7.45 9.56
CA PHE A 29 -16.67 8.07 8.56
C PHE A 29 -15.18 7.83 8.83
N ARG A 30 -14.78 7.63 10.08
CA ARG A 30 -13.38 7.35 10.46
C ARG A 30 -13.12 5.88 10.78
N GLU A 31 -14.03 4.98 10.38
CA GLU A 31 -13.96 3.56 10.70
C GLU A 31 -13.49 2.74 9.48
N TYR A 32 -12.48 1.90 9.67
CA TYR A 32 -12.00 0.94 8.67
C TYR A 32 -12.95 -0.25 8.55
N ARG A 33 -12.94 -0.92 7.38
CA ARG A 33 -13.48 -2.28 7.25
C ARG A 33 -12.64 -3.26 8.07
N ASP A 34 -13.16 -4.46 8.25
CA ASP A 34 -12.43 -5.55 8.91
C ASP A 34 -11.11 -5.83 8.18
N ILE A 35 -10.00 -5.76 8.93
CA ILE A 35 -8.66 -6.02 8.40
C ILE A 35 -8.19 -7.40 8.86
N SER A 36 -7.66 -8.18 7.92
CA SER A 36 -6.96 -9.44 8.19
C SER A 36 -5.61 -9.44 7.51
N VAL A 37 -4.57 -9.89 8.23
CA VAL A 37 -3.21 -10.03 7.72
C VAL A 37 -2.72 -11.43 8.02
N GLU A 38 -2.54 -12.23 6.98
CA GLU A 38 -1.99 -13.58 7.06
C GLU A 38 -0.55 -13.57 6.51
N ARG A 39 0.43 -13.84 7.36
CA ARG A 39 1.85 -13.88 6.99
C ARG A 39 2.27 -15.29 6.56
N ASP A 40 3.36 -15.40 5.81
CA ASP A 40 3.96 -16.67 5.36
C ASP A 40 3.06 -17.53 4.45
N VAL A 41 2.17 -16.88 3.70
CA VAL A 41 1.23 -17.53 2.77
C VAL A 41 1.89 -18.17 1.56
N ILE A 42 3.02 -17.64 1.08
CA ILE A 42 3.78 -18.17 -0.06
C ILE A 42 5.10 -18.76 0.44
N LYS A 43 5.16 -20.09 0.58
CA LYS A 43 6.35 -20.81 1.08
C LYS A 43 7.62 -20.69 0.23
N ARG A 44 7.49 -20.27 -1.03
CA ARG A 44 8.61 -20.09 -1.97
C ARG A 44 9.14 -18.66 -2.03
N ALA A 45 8.41 -17.71 -1.44
CA ALA A 45 8.88 -16.35 -1.28
C ALA A 45 9.73 -16.27 -0.01
N GLU A 46 10.71 -15.37 0.02
CA GLU A 46 11.52 -15.12 1.20
C GLU A 46 10.71 -14.38 2.28
N GLY A 47 9.71 -13.60 1.87
CA GLY A 47 8.67 -13.02 2.73
C GLY A 47 7.34 -12.94 1.97
N SER A 48 6.21 -13.05 2.68
CA SER A 48 4.89 -12.92 2.04
C SER A 48 3.79 -12.61 3.03
N ALA A 49 2.74 -11.93 2.56
CA ALA A 49 1.54 -11.66 3.32
C ALA A 49 0.32 -11.56 2.40
N ARG A 50 -0.82 -12.08 2.87
CA ARG A 50 -2.14 -11.85 2.29
C ARG A 50 -2.90 -10.89 3.19
N VAL A 51 -3.37 -9.80 2.62
CA VAL A 51 -4.12 -8.77 3.33
C VAL A 51 -5.53 -8.70 2.78
N LYS A 52 -6.49 -8.65 3.70
CA LYS A 52 -7.89 -8.32 3.40
C LYS A 52 -8.30 -7.06 4.15
N ILE A 53 -8.94 -6.12 3.46
CA ILE A 53 -9.62 -4.96 4.04
C ILE A 53 -11.06 -4.98 3.53
N GLY A 54 -11.98 -5.50 4.34
CA GLY A 54 -13.28 -5.97 3.86
C GLY A 54 -13.11 -7.03 2.78
N ASP A 55 -13.70 -6.79 1.60
CA ASP A 55 -13.56 -7.70 0.46
C ASP A 55 -12.34 -7.38 -0.42
N THR A 56 -11.68 -6.24 -0.23
CA THR A 56 -10.43 -5.94 -0.94
C THR A 56 -9.36 -6.91 -0.51
N GLU A 57 -8.74 -7.60 -1.46
CA GLU A 57 -7.77 -8.65 -1.20
C GLU A 57 -6.50 -8.46 -2.02
N VAL A 58 -5.35 -8.44 -1.34
CA VAL A 58 -4.03 -8.28 -1.95
C VAL A 58 -3.08 -9.34 -1.41
N LEU A 59 -2.30 -9.93 -2.30
CA LEU A 59 -1.22 -10.84 -1.98
C LEU A 59 0.11 -10.17 -2.30
N VAL A 60 0.98 -10.05 -1.30
CA VAL A 60 2.33 -9.51 -1.48
C VAL A 60 3.35 -10.61 -1.28
N GLY A 61 4.25 -10.73 -2.24
CA GLY A 61 5.40 -11.62 -2.18
C GLY A 61 6.68 -10.82 -2.26
N VAL A 62 7.70 -11.25 -1.52
CA VAL A 62 9.02 -10.63 -1.55
C VAL A 62 10.06 -11.66 -1.94
N LYS A 63 10.82 -11.34 -3.00
CA LYS A 63 11.98 -12.11 -3.43
C LYS A 63 13.27 -11.37 -3.10
N VAL A 64 14.28 -12.11 -2.68
CA VAL A 64 15.61 -11.55 -2.41
C VAL A 64 16.66 -12.28 -3.24
N GLU A 65 17.39 -11.51 -4.04
CA GLU A 65 18.41 -12.02 -4.96
C GLU A 65 19.69 -11.20 -4.89
N LEU A 66 20.80 -11.80 -5.33
CA LEU A 66 22.05 -11.07 -5.52
C LEU A 66 22.01 -10.28 -6.82
N GLY A 67 22.49 -9.04 -6.78
CA GLY A 67 22.68 -8.25 -7.98
C GLY A 67 23.76 -7.19 -7.83
N THR A 68 23.93 -6.42 -8.90
CA THR A 68 24.87 -5.31 -8.94
C THR A 68 24.17 -4.03 -8.47
N PRO A 69 24.78 -3.27 -7.54
CA PRO A 69 24.19 -2.02 -7.09
C PRO A 69 24.16 -0.97 -8.21
N PHE A 70 23.39 0.09 -8.02
CA PHE A 70 23.43 1.21 -8.97
C PHE A 70 24.77 1.95 -8.90
N PRO A 71 25.29 2.49 -10.02
CA PRO A 71 26.58 3.18 -10.04
C PRO A 71 26.68 4.40 -9.12
N ASP A 72 25.56 5.07 -8.86
CA ASP A 72 25.44 6.22 -7.96
C ASP A 72 25.37 5.84 -6.47
N THR A 73 25.00 4.60 -6.17
CA THR A 73 24.85 4.06 -4.81
C THR A 73 25.50 2.67 -4.68
N PRO A 74 26.83 2.56 -4.92
CA PRO A 74 27.53 1.27 -5.02
C PRO A 74 27.60 0.47 -3.71
N ASP A 75 27.28 1.08 -2.58
CA ASP A 75 27.31 0.49 -1.24
C ASP A 75 25.91 0.31 -0.63
N LYS A 76 24.85 0.38 -1.44
CA LYS A 76 23.47 0.21 -0.98
C LYS A 76 22.78 -0.95 -1.67
N GLY A 77 21.99 -1.69 -0.90
CA GLY A 77 21.01 -2.62 -1.44
C GLY A 77 19.96 -1.92 -2.29
N VAL A 78 19.23 -2.71 -3.06
CA VAL A 78 18.23 -2.21 -4.00
C VAL A 78 16.85 -2.69 -3.57
N ILE A 79 15.86 -1.79 -3.61
CA ILE A 79 14.45 -2.12 -3.45
C ILE A 79 13.75 -1.81 -4.76
N ILE A 80 13.01 -2.77 -5.28
CA ILE A 80 12.15 -2.64 -6.46
C ILE A 80 10.75 -3.06 -6.05
N THR A 81 9.78 -2.17 -6.24
CA THR A 81 8.37 -2.43 -5.93
C THR A 81 7.59 -2.49 -7.24
N ASN A 82 6.87 -3.58 -7.46
CA ASN A 82 5.96 -3.75 -8.59
C ASN A 82 4.55 -3.99 -8.06
N ALA A 83 3.55 -3.64 -8.88
CA ALA A 83 2.16 -4.00 -8.63
C ALA A 83 1.52 -4.47 -9.92
N GLU A 84 0.68 -5.48 -9.82
CA GLU A 84 -0.12 -6.03 -10.90
C GLU A 84 -1.61 -5.95 -10.57
N LEU A 85 -2.34 -5.24 -11.42
CA LEU A 85 -3.80 -5.16 -11.41
C LEU A 85 -4.34 -6.15 -12.46
N VAL A 86 -4.59 -7.39 -12.05
CA VAL A 86 -5.01 -8.46 -12.96
C VAL A 86 -6.52 -8.44 -13.22
N PRO A 87 -7.01 -8.83 -14.42
CA PRO A 87 -8.44 -8.86 -14.74
C PRO A 87 -9.32 -9.72 -13.82
N LEU A 88 -8.71 -10.66 -13.09
CA LEU A 88 -9.40 -11.44 -12.05
C LEU A 88 -9.96 -10.53 -10.95
N ALA A 89 -9.22 -9.50 -10.56
CA ALA A 89 -9.54 -8.68 -9.40
C ALA A 89 -10.62 -7.63 -9.68
N SER A 90 -10.79 -7.21 -10.92
CA SER A 90 -11.79 -6.21 -11.29
C SER A 90 -12.14 -6.30 -12.77
N PRO A 91 -13.42 -6.14 -13.15
CA PRO A 91 -13.82 -6.02 -14.55
C PRO A 91 -13.25 -4.75 -15.22
N LYS A 92 -12.70 -3.80 -14.45
CA LYS A 92 -12.02 -2.61 -14.97
C LYS A 92 -10.57 -2.88 -15.42
N PHE A 93 -10.00 -4.02 -15.06
CA PHE A 93 -8.60 -4.33 -15.34
C PHE A 93 -8.46 -5.15 -16.62
N GLU A 94 -7.46 -4.79 -17.42
CA GLU A 94 -7.12 -5.45 -18.68
C GLU A 94 -5.75 -6.14 -18.56
N SER A 95 -5.59 -7.25 -19.26
CA SER A 95 -4.29 -7.93 -19.34
C SER A 95 -3.28 -7.09 -20.11
N GLY A 96 -2.06 -7.00 -19.60
CA GLY A 96 -0.97 -6.33 -20.33
C GLY A 96 0.11 -5.83 -19.37
N PRO A 97 1.04 -5.01 -19.89
CA PRO A 97 2.00 -4.29 -19.06
C PRO A 97 1.30 -3.41 -18.00
N PRO A 98 1.97 -3.09 -16.88
CA PRO A 98 1.43 -2.23 -15.85
C PRO A 98 0.91 -0.90 -16.41
N ASN A 99 -0.37 -0.62 -16.18
CA ASN A 99 -0.98 0.66 -16.52
C ASN A 99 -0.62 1.75 -15.48
N GLU A 100 -1.12 2.97 -15.68
CA GLU A 100 -0.84 4.10 -14.80
C GLU A 100 -1.27 3.87 -13.34
N ASN A 101 -2.39 3.19 -13.10
CA ASN A 101 -2.90 2.89 -11.76
C ASN A 101 -2.01 1.87 -11.05
N SER A 102 -1.58 0.84 -11.78
CA SER A 102 -0.62 -0.16 -11.30
C SER A 102 0.71 0.48 -10.92
N ILE A 103 1.23 1.36 -11.79
CA ILE A 103 2.47 2.09 -11.55
C ILE A 103 2.32 3.04 -10.37
N GLN A 104 1.20 3.76 -10.25
CA GLN A 104 0.94 4.65 -9.13
C GLN A 104 0.91 3.88 -7.81
N LEU A 105 0.18 2.76 -7.75
CA LEU A 105 0.09 1.91 -6.56
C LEU A 105 1.49 1.46 -6.09
N ALA A 106 2.28 0.90 -7.00
CA ALA A 106 3.65 0.48 -6.70
C ALA A 106 4.53 1.64 -6.20
N ARG A 107 4.43 2.82 -6.83
CA ARG A 107 5.22 4.01 -6.45
C ARG A 107 4.78 4.68 -5.16
N VAL A 108 3.52 4.53 -4.74
CA VAL A 108 3.05 5.00 -3.43
C VAL A 108 3.62 4.10 -2.35
N VAL A 109 3.56 2.78 -2.53
CA VAL A 109 4.15 1.81 -1.59
C VAL A 109 5.67 1.97 -1.50
N ASP A 110 6.37 2.08 -2.65
CA ASP A 110 7.82 2.32 -2.67
C ASP A 110 8.21 3.60 -1.93
N ARG A 111 7.44 4.68 -2.09
CA ARG A 111 7.67 5.95 -1.36
C ARG A 111 7.55 5.78 0.14
N GLY A 112 6.55 5.04 0.61
CA GLY A 112 6.38 4.77 2.03
C GLY A 112 7.58 4.02 2.61
N ILE A 113 8.01 2.96 1.94
CA ILE A 113 9.13 2.11 2.37
C ILE A 113 10.46 2.87 2.32
N ARG A 114 10.71 3.60 1.22
CA ARG A 114 11.96 4.32 1.00
C ARG A 114 12.03 5.61 1.82
N GLY A 115 10.94 6.37 1.91
CA GLY A 115 10.86 7.64 2.62
C GLY A 115 10.90 7.50 4.14
N SER A 116 10.51 6.34 4.67
CA SER A 116 10.66 5.99 6.09
C SER A 116 12.01 5.35 6.43
N GLU A 117 12.85 5.08 5.43
CA GLU A 117 14.05 4.25 5.59
C GLU A 117 13.76 2.90 6.28
N THR A 118 12.61 2.28 5.96
CA THR A 118 12.13 1.02 6.56
C THR A 118 13.22 -0.05 6.60
N ILE A 119 14.03 -0.14 5.55
CA ILE A 119 15.11 -1.11 5.41
C ILE A 119 16.45 -0.38 5.43
N ASP A 120 17.37 -0.86 6.27
CA ASP A 120 18.76 -0.42 6.28
C ASP A 120 19.51 -0.91 5.03
N LEU A 121 19.49 -0.08 3.98
CA LEU A 121 20.10 -0.44 2.68
C LEU A 121 21.63 -0.62 2.76
N ASP A 122 22.30 0.02 3.71
CA ASP A 122 23.75 -0.09 3.85
C ASP A 122 24.13 -1.51 4.33
N LYS A 123 23.28 -2.11 5.18
CA LYS A 123 23.45 -3.50 5.64
C LYS A 123 23.11 -4.55 4.59
N LEU A 124 22.56 -4.15 3.44
CA LEU A 124 22.30 -5.04 2.30
C LEU A 124 23.49 -5.13 1.34
N CYS A 125 24.55 -4.36 1.56
CA CYS A 125 25.77 -4.44 0.77
C CYS A 125 26.65 -5.63 1.20
N ILE A 126 27.05 -6.47 0.24
CA ILE A 126 27.96 -7.60 0.48
C ILE A 126 29.38 -7.22 0.04
N GLU A 127 29.48 -6.71 -1.19
CA GLU A 127 30.73 -6.27 -1.81
C GLU A 127 30.48 -4.99 -2.59
N LYS A 128 31.10 -3.90 -2.13
CA LYS A 128 30.85 -2.55 -2.65
C LYS A 128 31.13 -2.49 -4.16
N GLY A 129 30.14 -2.03 -4.91
CA GLY A 129 30.21 -1.85 -6.36
C GLY A 129 29.99 -3.13 -7.17
N GLU A 130 29.93 -4.31 -6.54
CA GLU A 130 29.82 -5.58 -7.25
C GLU A 130 28.57 -6.37 -6.87
N LYS A 131 28.30 -6.51 -5.57
CA LYS A 131 27.30 -7.44 -5.05
C LYS A 131 26.54 -6.87 -3.87
N VAL A 132 25.23 -6.73 -4.04
CA VAL A 132 24.29 -6.31 -2.99
C VAL A 132 23.05 -7.20 -3.02
N TRP A 133 22.30 -7.21 -1.92
CA TRP A 133 20.96 -7.77 -1.91
C TRP A 133 19.98 -6.84 -2.64
N MET A 134 19.22 -7.43 -3.55
CA MET A 134 18.09 -6.80 -4.22
C MET A 134 16.80 -7.39 -3.65
N VAL A 135 15.91 -6.52 -3.17
CA VAL A 135 14.62 -6.87 -2.58
C VAL A 135 13.53 -6.48 -3.58
N PHE A 136 12.85 -7.48 -4.11
CA PHE A 136 11.73 -7.33 -5.04
C PHE A 136 10.43 -7.50 -4.27
N ILE A 137 9.62 -6.45 -4.21
CA ILE A 137 8.31 -6.44 -3.57
C ILE A 137 7.28 -6.48 -4.69
N ASP A 138 6.61 -7.62 -4.85
CA ASP A 138 5.62 -7.82 -5.90
C ASP A 138 4.21 -7.88 -5.27
N ILE A 139 3.41 -6.88 -5.60
CA ILE A 139 2.03 -6.72 -5.13
C ILE A 139 1.08 -7.29 -6.18
N HIS A 140 0.29 -8.28 -5.81
CA HIS A 140 -0.68 -8.92 -6.69
C HIS A 140 -2.09 -8.71 -6.13
N VAL A 141 -2.91 -7.94 -6.83
CA VAL A 141 -4.29 -7.68 -6.40
C VAL A 141 -5.18 -8.86 -6.79
N LEU A 142 -5.93 -9.40 -5.84
CA LEU A 142 -6.79 -10.56 -6.01
C LEU A 142 -8.28 -10.19 -6.11
N ASP A 143 -8.71 -9.17 -5.37
CA ASP A 143 -10.08 -8.64 -5.39
C ASP A 143 -10.07 -7.13 -5.09
N ASP A 144 -10.67 -6.31 -5.96
CA ASP A 144 -10.72 -4.86 -5.84
C ASP A 144 -12.11 -4.39 -5.39
N ASN A 145 -12.27 -4.24 -4.07
CA ASN A 145 -13.41 -3.55 -3.47
C ASN A 145 -12.98 -2.17 -2.92
N GLY A 146 -12.01 -1.49 -3.54
CA GLY A 146 -11.55 -0.17 -3.15
C GLY A 146 -10.47 -0.14 -2.06
N ASN A 147 -9.75 0.97 -2.01
CA ASN A 147 -8.60 1.22 -1.12
C ASN A 147 -7.43 0.20 -1.25
N LEU A 148 -7.03 -0.09 -2.49
CA LEU A 148 -5.87 -0.95 -2.77
C LEU A 148 -4.55 -0.43 -2.20
N ALA A 149 -4.40 0.89 -2.05
CA ALA A 149 -3.16 1.51 -1.57
C ALA A 149 -2.83 1.08 -0.14
N ASP A 150 -3.81 1.12 0.75
CA ASP A 150 -3.61 0.75 2.16
C ASP A 150 -3.36 -0.75 2.31
N ALA A 151 -4.15 -1.58 1.59
CA ALA A 151 -3.98 -3.03 1.60
C ALA A 151 -2.60 -3.45 1.08
N ALA A 152 -2.14 -2.85 -0.03
CA ALA A 152 -0.84 -3.12 -0.61
C ALA A 152 0.32 -2.66 0.29
N ALA A 153 0.23 -1.46 0.87
CA ALA A 153 1.25 -0.94 1.79
C ALA A 153 1.36 -1.80 3.05
N LEU A 154 0.22 -2.17 3.65
CA LEU A 154 0.18 -3.05 4.82
C LEU A 154 0.76 -4.43 4.49
N GLY A 155 0.40 -4.99 3.33
CA GLY A 155 0.92 -6.27 2.85
C GLY A 155 2.43 -6.25 2.60
N ALA A 156 2.96 -5.15 2.05
CA ALA A 156 4.38 -4.99 1.84
C ALA A 156 5.15 -4.98 3.16
N ILE A 157 4.73 -4.18 4.15
CA ILE A 157 5.41 -4.16 5.45
C ILE A 157 5.26 -5.48 6.19
N ALA A 158 4.07 -6.09 6.18
CA ALA A 158 3.86 -7.41 6.78
C ALA A 158 4.75 -8.50 6.15
N SER A 159 4.97 -8.44 4.83
CA SER A 159 5.85 -9.37 4.09
C SER A 159 7.34 -9.11 4.33
N LEU A 160 7.73 -7.88 4.68
CA LEU A 160 9.11 -7.55 5.01
C LEU A 160 9.46 -7.96 6.44
N LEU A 161 8.51 -7.87 7.38
CA LEU A 161 8.71 -8.24 8.78
C LEU A 161 8.97 -9.74 9.00
N ASN A 162 8.40 -10.62 8.17
CA ASN A 162 8.64 -12.06 8.21
C ASN A 162 9.72 -12.53 7.22
N LEU A 163 10.35 -11.61 6.49
CA LEU A 163 11.29 -11.94 5.44
C LEU A 163 12.55 -12.62 5.99
N ARG A 164 12.98 -13.68 5.31
CA ARG A 164 14.28 -14.33 5.55
C ARG A 164 15.23 -14.19 4.37
N ILE A 165 16.35 -13.52 4.58
CA ILE A 165 17.44 -13.41 3.60
C ILE A 165 18.04 -14.82 3.35
N PRO A 166 18.13 -15.27 2.10
CA PRO A 166 18.51 -16.64 1.78
C PRO A 166 20.05 -16.79 1.67
N ASN A 167 20.81 -16.39 2.69
CA ASN A 167 22.29 -16.41 2.66
C ASN A 167 22.86 -17.78 2.24
N GLU A 168 22.34 -18.86 2.83
CA GLU A 168 22.81 -20.24 2.57
C GLU A 168 22.62 -20.66 1.11
N ARG A 169 21.54 -20.23 0.46
CA ARG A 169 21.26 -20.51 -0.96
C ARG A 169 22.36 -19.96 -1.87
N TYR A 170 23.02 -18.89 -1.44
CA TYR A 170 24.10 -18.23 -2.18
C TYR A 170 25.49 -18.53 -1.61
N GLY A 171 25.62 -19.48 -0.68
CA GLY A 171 26.89 -19.83 -0.04
C GLY A 171 27.47 -18.71 0.83
N LEU A 172 26.62 -17.78 1.27
CA LEU A 172 26.99 -16.67 2.15
C LEU A 172 26.69 -17.03 3.61
N THR A 173 27.39 -16.37 4.52
CA THR A 173 27.17 -16.46 5.96
C THR A 173 26.75 -15.09 6.48
N GLY A 174 25.73 -15.04 7.33
CA GLY A 174 25.20 -13.77 7.84
C GLY A 174 23.88 -13.95 8.56
N GLU A 175 23.32 -12.85 9.05
CA GLU A 175 21.97 -12.85 9.60
C GLU A 175 20.96 -13.07 8.47
N ASN A 176 20.07 -14.03 8.65
CA ASN A 176 18.99 -14.30 7.71
C ASN A 176 17.79 -13.35 7.93
N THR A 177 17.88 -12.36 8.81
CA THR A 177 16.81 -11.39 9.07
C THR A 177 17.03 -10.12 8.26
N LEU A 178 15.95 -9.56 7.70
CA LEU A 178 16.02 -8.26 7.04
C LEU A 178 16.28 -7.15 8.09
N PRO A 179 17.23 -6.22 7.85
CA PRO A 179 17.55 -5.16 8.80
C PRO A 179 16.50 -4.04 8.76
N MET A 180 15.33 -4.32 9.35
CA MET A 180 14.21 -3.38 9.48
C MET A 180 14.51 -2.29 10.52
N ARG A 181 14.14 -1.05 10.21
CA ARG A 181 14.27 0.13 11.09
C ARG A 181 12.92 0.73 11.49
N ASP A 182 11.91 0.62 10.62
CA ASP A 182 10.60 1.24 10.82
C ASP A 182 9.47 0.38 10.21
N THR A 183 8.21 0.76 10.45
CA THR A 183 6.99 0.11 9.99
C THR A 183 5.97 1.17 9.52
N PRO A 184 6.18 1.79 8.35
CA PRO A 184 5.29 2.81 7.85
C PRO A 184 3.92 2.23 7.53
N VAL A 185 2.86 2.98 7.81
CA VAL A 185 1.48 2.56 7.49
C VAL A 185 0.82 3.64 6.65
N ALA A 186 0.21 3.23 5.55
CA ALA A 186 -0.58 4.09 4.68
C ALA A 186 -2.05 4.10 5.12
N VAL A 187 -2.64 5.28 5.14
CA VAL A 187 -4.05 5.51 5.37
C VAL A 187 -4.59 6.40 4.26
N THR A 188 -5.61 5.92 3.56
CA THR A 188 -6.25 6.64 2.48
C THR A 188 -7.60 7.17 2.92
N THR A 189 -7.79 8.47 2.66
CA THR A 189 -9.04 9.18 2.89
C THR A 189 -9.58 9.77 1.59
N VAL A 190 -10.90 9.85 1.47
CA VAL A 190 -11.58 10.57 0.38
C VAL A 190 -12.42 11.70 0.93
N GLU A 191 -12.69 12.69 0.08
CA GLU A 191 -13.67 13.73 0.36
C GLU A 191 -14.90 13.52 -0.51
N ILE A 192 -16.06 13.45 0.14
CA ILE A 192 -17.37 13.34 -0.51
C ILE A 192 -18.32 14.30 0.20
N GLU A 193 -18.83 15.28 -0.53
CA GLU A 193 -19.90 16.18 -0.07
C GLU A 193 -19.57 16.88 1.26
N GLY A 194 -18.33 17.34 1.40
CA GLY A 194 -17.81 18.04 2.57
C GLY A 194 -17.37 17.14 3.72
N ASN A 195 -17.51 15.82 3.59
CA ASN A 195 -17.15 14.85 4.61
C ASN A 195 -15.90 14.06 4.22
N ILE A 196 -15.03 13.80 5.19
CA ILE A 196 -13.81 13.01 5.00
C ILE A 196 -14.07 11.59 5.48
N LEU A 197 -13.93 10.63 4.56
CA LEU A 197 -14.13 9.21 4.82
C LEU A 197 -12.79 8.49 4.78
N VAL A 198 -12.54 7.67 5.79
CA VAL A 198 -11.41 6.75 5.88
C VAL A 198 -11.80 5.43 5.21
N ASP A 199 -10.84 4.83 4.51
CA ASP A 199 -10.99 3.51 3.88
C ASP A 199 -12.21 3.45 2.94
N PRO A 200 -12.15 4.16 1.80
CA PRO A 200 -13.25 4.17 0.84
C PRO A 200 -13.49 2.78 0.27
N SER A 201 -14.76 2.37 0.19
CA SER A 201 -15.18 1.24 -0.64
C SER A 201 -14.97 1.53 -2.12
N PHE A 202 -15.20 0.54 -2.99
CA PHE A 202 -15.13 0.73 -4.43
C PHE A 202 -16.08 1.84 -4.92
N ASP A 203 -17.30 1.86 -4.41
CA ASP A 203 -18.32 2.85 -4.81
C ASP A 203 -18.02 4.24 -4.25
N GLU A 204 -17.56 4.33 -2.99
CA GLU A 204 -17.11 5.61 -2.41
C GLU A 204 -15.88 6.17 -3.14
N GLY A 205 -14.94 5.29 -3.52
CA GLY A 205 -13.77 5.68 -4.30
C GLY A 205 -14.12 6.18 -5.70
N ASN A 206 -15.14 5.62 -6.34
CA ASN A 206 -15.63 6.09 -7.64
C ASN A 206 -16.41 7.40 -7.52
N ALA A 207 -17.15 7.60 -6.43
CA ALA A 207 -17.92 8.81 -6.17
C ALA A 207 -17.03 10.00 -5.77
N ALA A 208 -15.89 9.73 -5.13
CA ALA A 208 -14.98 10.76 -4.66
C ALA A 208 -14.22 11.45 -5.81
N ALA A 209 -14.22 12.78 -5.80
CA ALA A 209 -13.44 13.56 -6.76
C ALA A 209 -11.93 13.51 -6.49
N SER A 210 -11.52 13.24 -5.25
CA SER A 210 -10.14 13.13 -4.84
C SER A 210 -9.95 12.26 -3.61
N SER A 211 -8.80 11.62 -3.55
CA SER A 211 -8.30 10.90 -2.39
C SER A 211 -6.93 11.45 -1.96
N VAL A 212 -6.61 11.25 -0.70
CA VAL A 212 -5.28 11.50 -0.15
C VAL A 212 -4.85 10.26 0.62
N THR A 213 -3.72 9.68 0.22
CA THR A 213 -3.01 8.65 0.96
C THR A 213 -1.91 9.30 1.77
N VAL A 214 -1.93 9.11 3.08
CA VAL A 214 -0.95 9.59 4.05
C VAL A 214 -0.17 8.38 4.57
N ILE A 215 1.15 8.43 4.52
CA ILE A 215 2.01 7.36 5.02
C ILE A 215 2.80 7.90 6.20
N SER A 216 2.63 7.27 7.37
CA SER A 216 3.30 7.67 8.60
C SER A 216 4.18 6.57 9.18
N ASN A 217 5.27 6.98 9.80
CA ASN A 217 6.27 6.19 10.50
C ASN A 217 5.81 5.80 11.91
N ALA A 218 6.56 4.91 12.58
CA ALA A 218 6.24 4.48 13.94
C ALA A 218 6.19 5.63 14.97
N ASP A 219 6.98 6.67 14.75
CA ASP A 219 7.03 7.88 15.59
C ASP A 219 5.96 8.93 15.24
N GLY A 220 5.12 8.66 14.24
CA GLY A 220 4.08 9.57 13.76
C GLY A 220 4.56 10.61 12.74
N THR A 221 5.84 10.60 12.35
CA THR A 221 6.33 11.45 11.25
C THR A 221 5.83 10.96 9.90
N LEU A 222 5.73 11.85 8.92
CA LEU A 222 5.27 11.50 7.58
C LEU A 222 6.44 11.04 6.71
N SER A 223 6.33 9.84 6.14
CA SER A 223 7.28 9.32 5.13
C SER A 223 6.79 9.52 3.70
N GLY A 224 5.49 9.74 3.51
CA GLY A 224 4.94 9.96 2.17
C GLY A 224 3.52 10.50 2.20
N MET A 225 3.14 11.16 1.11
CA MET A 225 1.77 11.57 0.87
C MET A 225 1.50 11.57 -0.64
N GLN A 226 0.27 11.22 -1.04
CA GLN A 226 -0.18 11.25 -2.42
C GLN A 226 -1.62 11.73 -2.50
N LYS A 227 -1.85 12.84 -3.19
CA LYS A 227 -3.20 13.20 -3.66
C LYS A 227 -3.46 12.51 -5.00
N SER A 228 -4.60 11.85 -5.14
CA SER A 228 -5.10 11.30 -6.40
C SER A 228 -6.47 11.89 -6.76
N GLY A 229 -6.89 11.72 -8.01
CA GLY A 229 -8.13 12.32 -8.55
C GLY A 229 -7.98 13.77 -9.03
N SER A 230 -9.01 14.25 -9.73
CA SER A 230 -9.03 15.55 -10.42
C SER A 230 -9.57 16.69 -9.56
N GLY A 231 -10.33 16.40 -8.51
CA GLY A 231 -10.89 17.39 -7.59
C GLY A 231 -9.84 18.23 -6.86
N GLY A 232 -10.19 19.47 -6.53
CA GLY A 232 -9.37 20.32 -5.66
C GLY A 232 -9.67 20.02 -4.19
N LEU A 233 -8.64 20.08 -3.33
CA LEU A 233 -8.81 20.00 -1.89
C LEU A 233 -8.31 21.30 -1.26
N LYS A 234 -9.05 21.82 -0.28
CA LYS A 234 -8.63 22.98 0.52
C LYS A 234 -7.52 22.56 1.48
N GLU A 235 -6.65 23.50 1.84
CA GLU A 235 -5.58 23.27 2.81
C GLU A 235 -6.10 22.69 4.14
N ALA A 236 -7.20 23.24 4.66
CA ALA A 236 -7.82 22.75 5.89
C ALA A 236 -8.28 21.28 5.79
N GLN A 237 -8.77 20.85 4.62
CA GLN A 237 -9.16 19.46 4.39
C GLN A 237 -7.94 18.55 4.36
N ILE A 238 -6.85 18.98 3.71
CA ILE A 238 -5.59 18.20 3.68
C ILE A 238 -5.03 18.06 5.09
N ALA A 239 -5.03 19.14 5.89
CA ALA A 239 -4.57 19.09 7.28
C ALA A 239 -5.38 18.09 8.12
N GLU A 240 -6.70 18.09 7.99
CA GLU A 240 -7.57 17.11 8.66
C GLU A 240 -7.30 15.67 8.19
N MET A 241 -7.13 15.45 6.87
CA MET A 241 -6.77 14.14 6.31
C MET A 241 -5.43 13.62 6.85
N VAL A 242 -4.44 14.51 7.03
CA VAL A 242 -3.14 14.17 7.61
C VAL A 242 -3.27 13.77 9.07
N GLU A 243 -4.02 14.52 9.87
CA GLU A 243 -4.26 14.21 11.28
C GLU A 243 -4.93 12.84 11.44
N ILE A 244 -6.01 12.60 10.68
CA ILE A 244 -6.72 11.31 10.66
C ILE A 244 -5.78 10.19 10.20
N GLY A 245 -4.97 10.46 9.16
CA GLY A 245 -4.02 9.50 8.61
C GLY A 245 -3.01 9.02 9.64
N ILE A 246 -2.41 9.93 10.41
CA ILE A 246 -1.45 9.61 11.47
C ILE A 246 -2.12 8.82 12.61
N GLU A 247 -3.30 9.25 13.06
CA GLU A 247 -4.06 8.59 14.12
C GLU A 247 -4.36 7.13 13.74
N LYS A 248 -4.97 6.91 12.56
CA LYS A 248 -5.37 5.58 12.10
C LYS A 248 -4.20 4.68 11.75
N ALA A 249 -3.12 5.25 11.23
CA ALA A 249 -1.88 4.51 11.01
C ALA A 249 -1.32 3.95 12.33
N GLY A 250 -1.37 4.72 13.42
CA GLY A 250 -1.00 4.26 14.76
C GLY A 250 -1.86 3.09 15.25
N GLU A 251 -3.18 3.17 15.06
CA GLU A 251 -4.10 2.08 15.43
C GLU A 251 -3.86 0.79 14.62
N ILE A 252 -3.68 0.92 13.30
CA ILE A 252 -3.45 -0.22 12.40
C ILE A 252 -2.11 -0.88 12.74
N ARG A 253 -1.04 -0.08 12.92
CA ARG A 253 0.28 -0.58 13.28
C ARG A 253 0.23 -1.40 14.56
N GLY A 254 -0.40 -0.89 15.62
CA GLY A 254 -0.47 -1.59 16.91
C GLY A 254 -1.30 -2.88 16.91
N LYS A 255 -2.17 -3.08 15.91
CA LYS A 255 -3.05 -4.26 15.82
C LYS A 255 -2.56 -5.33 14.85
N TYR A 256 -1.92 -4.95 13.75
CA TYR A 256 -1.70 -5.85 12.61
C TYR A 256 -0.22 -6.06 12.23
N LEU A 257 0.70 -5.22 12.72
CA LEU A 257 2.14 -5.31 12.47
C LEU A 257 2.89 -5.77 13.72
#